data_AF-A0A1A3F7B6-F1
#
_entry.id   AF-A0A1A3F7B6-F1
#
_cell.length_a   1.000
_cell.length_b   1.000
_cell.length_c   1.000
_cell.angle_alpha   90.00
_cell.angle_beta   90.00
_cell.angle_gamma   90.00
#
_symmetry.space_group_name_H-M   'P 1'
#
loop_
_entity.id
_entity.type
_entity.pdbx_description
1 polymer ?
#
loop_
_entity_poly.entity_id
_entity_poly.type
_entity_poly.pdbx_seq_one_letter_code
_entity_poly.pdbx_strand_id
1 'polypeptide(L)'
;MTQGDRGAAVLVFGGRPLYRPLRDMHTHRVTGETDVDAAIGPYRRLVVLGGDAELAAVLTRLLRAERLDIEVAYVPCRRTRATRIYRLPAGRRAARRAGRGAPRRVPLIRDETGSVIVGRAGWVPPDDARSIHGEAVVDDTTLFDGDVAGVWIEPTLAMPGLRAAIVGRPWRHWVTGRAAQLGSTGVAVLRDGVFAPRTARRSAFYRHIEGWLLVR
;
A
#
# COMPACT_ATOMS: atom_id res chain seq x y z
N MET A 1 -21.61 28.72 9.16
CA MET A 1 -21.23 27.37 8.67
C MET A 1 -20.40 26.72 9.77
N THR A 2 -21.05 26.00 10.68
CA THR A 2 -20.46 25.54 11.94
C THR A 2 -19.50 24.38 11.71
N GLN A 3 -18.27 24.57 12.20
CA GLN A 3 -17.09 23.72 12.05
C GLN A 3 -17.11 22.47 12.96
N GLY A 4 -18.30 21.90 13.20
CA GLY A 4 -18.52 20.72 14.03
C GLY A 4 -18.89 19.52 13.17
N ASP A 5 -17.97 18.54 13.11
CA ASP A 5 -18.15 17.21 12.52
C ASP A 5 -17.94 17.06 11.00
N ARG A 6 -16.71 17.31 10.54
CA ARG A 6 -16.22 16.69 9.29
C ARG A 6 -16.08 15.19 9.52
N GLY A 7 -17.19 14.46 9.41
CA GLY A 7 -17.33 13.05 9.77
C GLY A 7 -16.47 12.08 8.96
N ALA A 8 -16.75 10.79 9.11
CA ALA A 8 -16.09 9.73 8.34
C ALA A 8 -16.87 9.39 7.07
N ALA A 9 -16.14 9.09 6.00
CA ALA A 9 -16.70 8.57 4.75
C ALA A 9 -16.22 7.14 4.47
N VAL A 10 -17.07 6.35 3.82
CA VAL A 10 -16.77 4.98 3.40
C VAL A 10 -16.60 4.94 1.89
N LEU A 11 -15.40 4.58 1.45
CA LEU A 11 -15.07 4.32 0.06
C LEU A 11 -15.34 2.85 -0.25
N VAL A 12 -16.35 2.59 -1.07
CA VAL A 12 -16.80 1.25 -1.44
C VAL A 12 -16.33 0.92 -2.84
N PHE A 13 -15.46 -0.09 -2.93
CA PHE A 13 -14.92 -0.58 -4.20
C PHE A 13 -15.64 -1.86 -4.65
N GLY A 14 -16.00 -1.93 -5.93
CA GLY A 14 -16.46 -3.17 -6.57
C GLY A 14 -17.82 -3.72 -6.09
N GLY A 15 -18.84 -2.86 -5.91
CA GLY A 15 -20.22 -3.28 -5.62
C GLY A 15 -20.43 -4.04 -4.30
N ARG A 16 -19.46 -3.96 -3.37
CA ARG A 16 -19.46 -4.73 -2.13
C ARG A 16 -20.56 -4.26 -1.17
N PRO A 17 -21.24 -5.18 -0.45
CA PRO A 17 -22.22 -4.80 0.54
C PRO A 17 -21.56 -4.15 1.75
N LEU A 18 -22.21 -3.13 2.31
CA LEU A 18 -21.77 -2.46 3.54
C LEU A 18 -21.99 -3.35 4.78
N TYR A 19 -21.00 -3.34 5.67
CA TYR A 19 -21.18 -3.89 7.01
C TYR A 19 -22.06 -2.98 7.86
N ARG A 20 -22.91 -3.55 8.72
CA ARG A 20 -23.80 -2.80 9.63
C ARG A 20 -23.12 -1.63 10.38
N PRO A 21 -21.89 -1.78 10.93
CA PRO A 21 -21.20 -0.67 11.61
C PRO A 21 -20.82 0.53 10.74
N LEU A 22 -20.95 0.42 9.41
CA LEU A 22 -20.58 1.47 8.45
C LEU A 22 -21.80 2.13 7.80
N ARG A 23 -23.03 1.69 8.12
CA ARG A 23 -24.25 2.15 7.43
C ARG A 23 -24.61 3.60 7.73
N ASP A 24 -24.22 4.10 8.88
CA ASP A 24 -24.52 5.46 9.32
C ASP A 24 -23.49 6.49 8.79
N MET A 25 -22.50 6.03 8.01
CA MET A 25 -21.45 6.88 7.43
C MET A 25 -21.77 7.27 5.97
N HIS A 26 -21.28 8.45 5.56
CA HIS A 26 -21.39 8.88 4.16
C HIS A 26 -20.67 7.90 3.24
N THR A 27 -21.39 7.33 2.28
CA THR A 27 -20.85 6.29 1.40
C THR A 27 -20.57 6.85 0.01
N HIS A 28 -19.34 6.66 -0.45
CA HIS A 28 -18.90 6.98 -1.81
C HIS A 28 -18.62 5.67 -2.55
N ARG A 29 -19.30 5.45 -3.67
CA ARG A 29 -18.98 4.33 -4.56
C ARG A 29 -17.84 4.76 -5.46
N VAL A 30 -16.76 3.99 -5.44
CA VAL A 30 -15.56 4.32 -6.22
C VAL A 30 -15.54 3.43 -7.47
N THR A 31 -15.62 4.06 -8.63
CA THR A 31 -15.42 3.44 -9.96
C THR A 31 -14.13 3.91 -10.62
N GLY A 32 -13.60 5.07 -10.21
CA GLY A 32 -12.32 5.60 -10.69
C GLY A 32 -11.61 6.52 -9.68
N GLU A 33 -10.47 7.07 -10.09
CA GLU A 33 -9.66 7.95 -9.23
C GLU A 33 -10.39 9.23 -8.82
N THR A 34 -11.24 9.77 -9.70
CA THR A 34 -12.00 11.01 -9.47
C THR A 34 -12.96 10.90 -8.29
N ASP A 35 -13.51 9.72 -8.03
CA ASP A 35 -14.41 9.51 -6.88
C ASP A 35 -13.64 9.52 -5.56
N VAL A 36 -12.39 9.05 -5.58
CA VAL A 36 -11.49 9.13 -4.43
C VAL A 36 -11.17 10.59 -4.15
N ASP A 37 -10.83 11.37 -5.18
CA ASP A 37 -10.52 12.79 -5.04
C ASP A 37 -11.69 13.60 -4.49
N ALA A 38 -12.92 13.31 -4.93
CA ALA A 38 -14.12 13.95 -4.40
C ALA A 38 -14.32 13.70 -2.89
N ALA A 39 -13.82 12.58 -2.37
CA ALA A 39 -13.84 12.27 -0.95
C ALA A 39 -12.64 12.88 -0.18
N ILE A 40 -11.57 13.28 -0.86
CA ILE A 40 -10.39 13.92 -0.26
C ILE A 40 -10.69 15.42 -0.10
N GLY A 41 -10.89 15.87 1.14
CA GLY A 41 -11.18 17.28 1.44
C GLY A 41 -12.19 17.47 2.56
N PRO A 42 -13.44 17.00 2.39
CA PRO A 42 -14.50 17.25 3.36
C PRO A 42 -14.44 16.36 4.62
N TYR A 43 -13.78 15.21 4.56
CA TYR A 43 -13.76 14.22 5.65
C TYR A 43 -12.41 14.15 6.37
N ARG A 44 -12.43 13.98 7.70
CA ARG A 44 -11.21 13.72 8.48
C ARG A 44 -10.79 12.25 8.49
N ARG A 45 -11.73 11.35 8.19
CA ARG A 45 -11.52 9.91 8.16
C ARG A 45 -12.11 9.27 6.92
N LEU A 46 -11.32 8.43 6.25
CA LEU A 46 -11.73 7.60 5.12
C LEU A 46 -11.67 6.12 5.50
N VAL A 47 -12.77 5.41 5.28
CA VAL A 47 -12.88 3.97 5.50
C VAL A 47 -12.82 3.28 4.13
N VAL A 48 -11.74 2.57 3.86
CA VAL A 48 -11.54 1.84 2.61
C VAL A 48 -12.12 0.44 2.72
N LEU A 49 -13.28 0.21 2.11
CA LEU A 49 -13.89 -1.10 1.94
C LEU A 49 -13.39 -1.74 0.63
N GLY A 50 -12.18 -2.31 0.68
CA GLY A 50 -11.40 -2.72 -0.50
C GLY A 50 -10.36 -3.80 -0.19
N GLY A 51 -9.63 -4.24 -1.22
CA GLY A 51 -8.42 -5.06 -1.09
C GLY A 51 -7.15 -4.21 -0.89
N ASP A 52 -5.98 -4.83 -1.03
CA ASP A 52 -4.69 -4.13 -0.84
C ASP A 52 -4.48 -3.05 -1.93
N ALA A 53 -4.83 -3.36 -3.18
CA ALA A 53 -4.71 -2.43 -4.31
C ALA A 53 -5.57 -1.17 -4.14
N GLU A 54 -6.81 -1.32 -3.65
CA GLU A 54 -7.69 -0.17 -3.45
C GLU A 54 -7.24 0.71 -2.27
N LEU A 55 -6.69 0.12 -1.21
CA LEU A 55 -6.05 0.89 -0.14
C LEU A 55 -4.82 1.64 -0.65
N ALA A 56 -3.97 0.97 -1.44
CA ALA A 56 -2.80 1.58 -2.06
C ALA A 56 -3.19 2.75 -2.98
N ALA A 57 -4.25 2.60 -3.77
CA ALA A 57 -4.78 3.66 -4.63
C ALA A 57 -5.23 4.89 -3.80
N VAL A 58 -6.00 4.68 -2.73
CA VAL A 58 -6.44 5.78 -1.85
C VAL A 58 -5.24 6.49 -1.21
N LEU A 59 -4.26 5.76 -0.69
CA LEU A 59 -3.07 6.37 -0.11
C LEU A 59 -2.20 7.08 -1.16
N THR A 60 -2.17 6.58 -2.40
CA THR A 60 -1.50 7.25 -3.52
C THR A 60 -2.16 8.60 -3.81
N ARG A 61 -3.49 8.67 -3.82
CA ARG A 61 -4.22 9.93 -4.00
C ARG A 61 -3.98 10.89 -2.83
N LEU A 62 -4.05 10.41 -1.59
CA LEU A 62 -3.76 11.22 -0.40
C LEU A 62 -2.33 11.77 -0.39
N LEU A 63 -1.36 10.95 -0.78
CA LEU A 63 0.03 11.36 -0.92
C LEU A 63 0.17 12.49 -1.95
N ARG A 64 -0.45 12.34 -3.13
CA ARG A 64 -0.40 13.35 -4.21
C ARG A 64 -1.13 14.64 -3.85
N ALA A 65 -2.14 14.56 -3.00
CA ALA A 65 -2.89 15.70 -2.49
C ALA A 65 -2.25 16.34 -1.24
N GLU A 66 -1.13 15.81 -0.74
CA GLU A 66 -0.50 16.24 0.52
C GLU A 66 -1.45 16.16 1.73
N ARG A 67 -2.32 15.15 1.74
CA ARG A 67 -3.36 14.94 2.76
C ARG A 67 -3.15 13.68 3.62
N LEU A 68 -1.91 13.39 3.99
CA LEU A 68 -1.58 12.29 4.92
C LEU A 68 -1.99 12.58 6.38
N ASP A 69 -2.54 13.76 6.65
CA ASP A 69 -3.30 14.12 7.86
C ASP A 69 -4.67 13.44 7.95
N ILE A 70 -5.19 12.90 6.85
CA ILE A 70 -6.47 12.18 6.86
C ILE A 70 -6.29 10.77 7.46
N GLU A 71 -7.18 10.42 8.37
CA GLU A 71 -7.20 9.11 9.01
C GLU A 71 -7.76 8.06 8.04
N VAL A 72 -7.08 6.94 7.89
CA VAL A 72 -7.49 5.87 6.98
C VAL A 72 -7.75 4.59 7.75
N ALA A 73 -8.99 4.10 7.67
CA ALA A 73 -9.37 2.80 8.17
C ALA A 73 -9.46 1.78 7.04
N TYR A 74 -8.89 0.60 7.24
CA TYR A 74 -8.87 -0.45 6.24
C TYR A 74 -9.84 -1.59 6.59
N VAL A 75 -10.77 -1.91 5.69
CA VAL A 75 -11.82 -2.91 5.87
C VAL A 75 -11.84 -3.89 4.70
N PRO A 76 -10.95 -4.89 4.67
CA PRO A 76 -11.03 -5.94 3.65
C PRO A 76 -12.00 -7.04 4.05
N CYS A 77 -12.61 -7.69 3.06
CA CYS A 77 -13.53 -8.82 3.28
C CYS A 77 -12.83 -10.04 3.90
N ARG A 78 -11.55 -10.25 3.56
CA ARG A 78 -10.71 -11.38 4.01
C ARG A 78 -9.33 -10.88 4.43
N ARG A 79 -8.55 -11.72 5.13
CA ARG A 79 -7.17 -11.34 5.48
C ARG A 79 -6.31 -11.21 4.22
N THR A 80 -5.68 -10.05 4.07
CA THR A 80 -4.75 -9.73 3.00
C THR A 80 -3.32 -9.63 3.52
N ARG A 81 -2.35 -9.28 2.67
CA ARG A 81 -0.98 -9.10 3.14
C ARG A 81 -0.85 -7.84 3.99
N ALA A 82 -1.49 -6.74 3.57
CA ALA A 82 -1.55 -5.52 4.37
C ALA A 82 -2.14 -5.80 5.77
N THR A 83 -3.22 -6.59 5.88
CA THR A 83 -3.75 -6.92 7.23
C THR A 83 -2.75 -7.63 8.13
N ARG A 84 -1.84 -8.43 7.58
CA ARG A 84 -0.81 -9.12 8.37
C ARG A 84 0.28 -8.16 8.80
N ILE A 85 0.77 -7.31 7.89
CA ILE A 85 1.79 -6.29 8.15
C ILE A 85 1.30 -5.32 9.23
N TYR A 86 0.10 -4.79 9.06
CA TYR A 86 -0.47 -3.80 9.96
C TYR A 86 -1.20 -4.39 11.18
N ARG A 87 -1.21 -5.73 11.31
CA ARG A 87 -1.87 -6.47 12.40
C ARG A 87 -3.36 -6.12 12.54
N LEU A 88 -4.03 -5.94 11.41
CA LEU A 88 -5.44 -5.56 11.34
C LEU A 88 -6.36 -6.79 11.24
N PRO A 89 -7.60 -6.69 11.74
CA PRO A 89 -8.64 -7.66 11.46
C PRO A 89 -9.13 -7.55 10.00
N ALA A 90 -10.02 -8.46 9.61
CA ALA A 90 -10.81 -8.37 8.38
C ALA A 90 -12.32 -8.45 8.69
N GLY A 91 -13.15 -8.16 7.69
CA GLY A 91 -14.61 -8.27 7.72
C GLY A 91 -15.27 -7.42 8.80
N ARG A 92 -16.30 -7.97 9.47
CA ARG A 92 -17.07 -7.25 10.50
C ARG A 92 -16.23 -6.69 11.64
N ARG A 93 -15.13 -7.36 12.01
CA ARG A 93 -14.20 -6.88 13.05
C ARG A 93 -13.44 -5.64 12.59
N ALA A 94 -13.03 -5.61 11.31
CA ALA A 94 -12.42 -4.42 10.70
C ALA A 94 -13.42 -3.28 10.59
N ALA A 95 -14.66 -3.56 10.18
CA ALA A 95 -15.72 -2.55 10.10
C ALA A 95 -16.01 -1.88 11.46
N ARG A 96 -16.09 -2.66 12.55
CA ARG A 96 -16.25 -2.08 13.90
C ARG A 96 -15.07 -1.20 14.30
N ARG A 97 -13.85 -1.64 13.96
CA ARG A 97 -12.61 -0.91 14.25
C ARG A 97 -12.49 0.36 13.42
N ALA A 98 -13.00 0.40 12.19
CA ALA A 98 -12.97 1.60 11.36
C ALA A 98 -13.73 2.79 11.98
N GLY A 99 -14.85 2.53 12.66
CA GLY A 99 -15.61 3.58 13.33
C GLY A 99 -15.03 4.02 14.68
N ARG A 100 -14.39 3.11 15.43
CA ARG A 100 -14.00 3.34 16.84
C ARG A 100 -12.50 3.38 17.09
N GLY A 101 -11.70 2.96 16.12
CA GLY A 101 -10.26 2.87 16.25
C GLY A 101 -9.62 4.25 16.37
N ALA A 102 -8.46 4.28 17.01
CA ALA A 102 -7.64 5.47 17.11
C ALA A 102 -6.65 5.52 15.92
N PRO A 103 -6.40 6.70 15.34
CA PRO A 103 -5.37 6.84 14.32
C PRO A 103 -3.97 6.69 14.95
N ARG A 104 -3.08 5.99 14.24
CA ARG A 104 -1.65 5.96 14.55
C ARG A 104 -0.87 6.19 13.28
N ARG A 105 0.12 7.08 13.35
CA ARG A 105 1.05 7.30 12.24
C ARG A 105 1.96 6.09 12.06
N VAL A 106 2.02 5.57 10.84
CA VAL A 106 2.84 4.42 10.47
C VAL A 106 3.63 4.72 9.19
N PRO A 107 4.77 4.04 8.93
CA PRO A 107 5.55 4.26 7.72
C PRO A 107 4.70 4.12 6.45
N LEU A 108 4.93 5.02 5.50
CA LEU A 108 4.37 4.95 4.15
C LEU A 108 5.50 4.59 3.19
N ILE A 109 5.33 3.52 2.42
CA ILE A 109 6.29 3.12 1.38
C ILE A 109 5.70 3.47 0.02
N ARG A 110 6.50 4.14 -0.79
CA ARG A 110 6.15 4.52 -2.16
C ARG A 110 7.25 4.11 -3.11
N ASP A 111 6.94 4.10 -4.39
CA ASP A 111 7.95 4.01 -5.43
C ASP A 111 8.36 5.38 -5.98
N GLU A 112 9.28 5.37 -6.95
CA GLU A 112 9.75 6.56 -7.66
C GLU A 112 8.64 7.29 -8.41
N THR A 113 7.61 6.58 -8.86
CA THR A 113 6.45 7.14 -9.58
C THR A 113 5.40 7.77 -8.66
N GLY A 114 5.59 7.64 -7.34
CA GLY A 114 4.66 8.13 -6.33
C GLY A 114 3.49 7.20 -6.07
N SER A 115 3.54 5.96 -6.56
CA SER A 115 2.58 4.93 -6.16
C SER A 115 2.93 4.38 -4.78
N VAL A 116 1.92 4.31 -3.91
CA VAL A 116 2.05 3.74 -2.56
C VAL A 116 1.90 2.22 -2.61
N ILE A 117 2.63 1.52 -1.75
CA ILE A 117 2.47 0.09 -1.53
C ILE A 117 2.13 -0.20 -0.07
N VAL A 118 1.22 -1.15 0.17
CA VAL A 118 0.70 -1.46 1.52
C VAL A 118 0.85 -2.91 1.93
N GLY A 119 0.90 -3.82 0.95
CA GLY A 119 1.01 -5.26 1.15
C GLY A 119 2.33 -5.80 0.64
N ARG A 120 2.55 -5.79 -0.67
CA ARG A 120 3.79 -6.26 -1.29
C ARG A 120 3.95 -5.70 -2.69
N ALA A 121 5.16 -5.20 -2.94
CA ALA A 121 5.65 -4.99 -4.28
C ALA A 121 6.55 -6.14 -4.73
N GLY A 122 6.75 -6.22 -6.05
CA GLY A 122 7.64 -7.18 -6.66
C GLY A 122 8.40 -6.62 -7.83
N TRP A 123 9.68 -6.95 -7.89
CA TRP A 123 10.42 -6.98 -9.13
C TRP A 123 10.32 -8.40 -9.66
N VAL A 124 9.65 -8.57 -10.79
CA VAL A 124 9.49 -9.88 -11.44
C VAL A 124 10.04 -9.82 -12.87
N PRO A 125 10.46 -10.97 -13.43
CA PRO A 125 10.91 -11.02 -14.83
C PRO A 125 9.85 -10.42 -15.76
N PRO A 126 10.25 -9.60 -16.75
CA PRO A 126 9.32 -9.07 -17.75
C PRO A 126 8.90 -10.16 -18.75
N ASP A 127 7.69 -10.06 -19.28
CA ASP A 127 7.16 -10.93 -20.34
C ASP A 127 7.39 -12.44 -20.04
N ASP A 128 8.01 -13.17 -20.97
CA ASP A 128 8.31 -14.61 -20.85
C ASP A 128 9.71 -14.89 -20.25
N ALA A 129 10.41 -13.87 -19.73
CA ALA A 129 11.72 -14.04 -19.13
C ALA A 129 11.66 -14.90 -17.86
N ARG A 130 12.72 -15.68 -17.60
CA ARG A 130 12.82 -16.55 -16.42
C ARG A 130 13.51 -15.89 -15.22
N SER A 131 14.32 -14.87 -15.48
CA SER A 131 15.08 -14.12 -14.48
C SER A 131 15.08 -12.63 -14.77
N ILE A 132 15.41 -11.86 -13.74
CA ILE A 132 15.86 -10.47 -13.84
C ILE A 132 17.37 -10.49 -13.76
N HIS A 133 18.04 -9.86 -14.71
CA HIS A 133 19.47 -9.62 -14.65
C HIS A 133 19.74 -8.15 -14.27
N GLY A 134 20.53 -7.94 -13.22
CA GLY A 134 20.88 -6.60 -12.76
C GLY A 134 21.46 -6.59 -11.34
N GLU A 135 21.41 -5.42 -10.71
CA GLU A 135 21.89 -5.21 -9.35
C GLU A 135 20.79 -4.56 -8.51
N ALA A 136 20.58 -5.08 -7.30
CA ALA A 136 19.71 -4.43 -6.33
C ALA A 136 20.37 -4.25 -4.97
N VAL A 137 20.11 -3.10 -4.37
CA VAL A 137 20.59 -2.71 -3.04
C VAL A 137 19.42 -2.32 -2.15
N VAL A 138 19.54 -2.59 -0.85
CA VAL A 138 18.65 -2.10 0.19
C VAL A 138 19.48 -1.24 1.13
N ASP A 139 19.28 0.06 1.09
CA ASP A 139 20.19 1.07 1.65
C ASP A 139 21.66 0.78 1.24
N ASP A 140 22.51 0.34 2.17
CA ASP A 140 23.93 0.01 1.97
C ASP A 140 24.20 -1.48 1.74
N THR A 141 23.15 -2.32 1.78
CA THR A 141 23.27 -3.77 1.67
C THR A 141 22.91 -4.25 0.27
N THR A 142 23.87 -4.83 -0.45
CA THR A 142 23.61 -5.51 -1.73
C THR A 142 22.69 -6.71 -1.52
N LEU A 143 21.52 -6.69 -2.16
CA LEU A 143 20.57 -7.79 -2.14
C LEU A 143 20.98 -8.86 -3.16
N PHE A 144 21.33 -8.45 -4.38
CA PHE A 144 21.92 -9.31 -5.41
C PHE A 144 22.66 -8.49 -6.47
N ASP A 145 23.57 -9.16 -7.16
CA ASP A 145 24.21 -8.72 -8.40
C ASP A 145 24.22 -9.94 -9.35
N GLY A 146 23.63 -9.80 -10.54
CA GLY A 146 23.42 -10.85 -11.53
C GLY A 146 21.96 -11.30 -11.67
N ASP A 147 21.74 -12.61 -11.84
CA ASP A 147 20.44 -13.18 -12.18
C ASP A 147 19.65 -13.67 -10.97
N VAL A 148 18.39 -13.23 -10.86
CA VAL A 148 17.44 -13.70 -9.84
C VAL A 148 16.05 -13.97 -10.41
N ALA A 149 15.31 -14.90 -9.78
CA ALA A 149 13.92 -15.19 -10.16
C ALA A 149 12.93 -14.06 -9.82
N GLY A 150 13.38 -13.04 -9.08
CA GLY A 150 12.58 -11.90 -8.65
C GLY A 150 12.90 -11.47 -7.23
N VAL A 151 12.30 -10.36 -6.81
CA VAL A 151 12.42 -9.81 -5.46
C VAL A 151 11.05 -9.43 -4.94
N TRP A 152 10.76 -9.77 -3.68
CA TRP A 152 9.62 -9.24 -2.94
C TRP A 152 10.04 -8.09 -2.06
N ILE A 153 9.23 -7.04 -2.02
CA ILE A 153 9.43 -5.85 -1.19
C ILE A 153 8.15 -5.64 -0.39
N GLU A 154 8.27 -5.50 0.93
CA GLU A 154 7.13 -5.32 1.83
C GLU A 154 7.33 -4.13 2.76
N PRO A 155 6.27 -3.33 3.00
CA PRO A 155 6.25 -2.40 4.12
C PRO A 155 6.40 -3.12 5.46
N THR A 156 6.96 -2.42 6.43
CA THR A 156 7.05 -2.86 7.81
C THR A 156 6.63 -1.73 8.76
N LEU A 157 6.03 -2.10 9.89
CA LEU A 157 5.72 -1.14 10.95
C LEU A 157 6.96 -0.70 11.75
N ALA A 158 8.01 -1.50 11.71
CA ALA A 158 9.28 -1.20 12.36
C ALA A 158 10.12 -0.30 11.44
N MET A 159 10.98 0.50 12.06
CA MET A 159 12.02 1.20 11.31
C MET A 159 13.04 0.16 10.83
N PRO A 160 13.56 0.28 9.60
CA PRO A 160 13.60 1.50 8.79
C PRO A 160 12.43 1.66 7.80
N GLY A 161 11.45 0.75 7.80
CA GLY A 161 10.16 0.95 7.14
C GLY A 161 9.85 -0.05 6.02
N LEU A 162 10.87 -0.63 5.36
CA LEU A 162 10.66 -1.69 4.38
C LEU A 162 11.62 -2.87 4.56
N ARG A 163 11.29 -3.98 3.90
CA ARG A 163 12.16 -5.14 3.77
C ARG A 163 12.08 -5.73 2.37
N ALA A 164 13.17 -6.29 1.88
CA ALA A 164 13.22 -6.97 0.61
C ALA A 164 13.84 -8.37 0.72
N ALA A 165 13.43 -9.30 -0.13
CA ALA A 165 13.97 -10.66 -0.18
C ALA A 165 13.89 -11.23 -1.60
N ILE A 166 14.90 -12.00 -2.00
CA ILE A 166 14.93 -12.73 -3.27
C ILE A 166 13.86 -13.84 -3.27
N VAL A 167 13.17 -14.00 -4.39
CA VAL A 167 12.18 -15.04 -4.63
C VAL A 167 12.86 -16.39 -4.91
N GLY A 168 12.25 -17.50 -4.46
CA GLY A 168 12.70 -18.84 -4.81
C GLY A 168 13.81 -19.42 -3.91
N ARG A 169 14.36 -18.65 -2.96
CA ARG A 169 15.29 -19.20 -1.97
C ARG A 169 14.54 -20.01 -0.89
N PRO A 170 15.05 -21.20 -0.51
CA PRO A 170 14.42 -22.08 0.50
C PRO A 170 14.32 -21.39 1.87
N TRP A 171 15.31 -20.56 2.19
CA TRP A 171 15.31 -19.69 3.36
C TRP A 171 15.24 -18.23 2.89
N ARG A 172 14.09 -17.59 3.10
CA ARG A 172 13.88 -16.18 2.74
C ARG A 172 14.62 -15.29 3.71
N HIS A 173 15.85 -14.92 3.35
CA HIS A 173 16.59 -13.89 4.06
C HIS A 173 16.01 -12.51 3.69
N TRP A 174 15.40 -11.84 4.67
CA TRP A 174 14.89 -10.49 4.51
C TRP A 174 15.96 -9.47 4.88
N VAL A 175 16.26 -8.56 3.97
CA VAL A 175 17.08 -7.39 4.24
C VAL A 175 16.14 -6.23 4.55
N THR A 176 16.33 -5.58 5.68
CA THR A 176 15.53 -4.42 6.11
C THR A 176 16.24 -3.13 5.76
N GLY A 177 15.49 -2.13 5.29
CA GLY A 177 16.04 -0.83 4.92
C GLY A 177 14.97 0.24 4.85
N ARG A 178 15.39 1.44 4.47
CA ARG A 178 14.53 2.58 4.16
C ARG A 178 14.24 2.65 2.68
N ALA A 179 15.19 2.27 1.83
CA ALA A 179 15.05 2.24 0.38
C ALA A 179 15.55 0.91 -0.19
N ALA A 180 14.90 0.44 -1.25
CA ALA A 180 15.34 -0.65 -2.11
C ALA A 180 15.43 -0.11 -3.54
N GLN A 181 16.57 -0.28 -4.20
CA GLN A 181 16.83 0.23 -5.55
C GLN A 181 17.29 -0.90 -6.45
N LEU A 182 16.84 -0.88 -7.70
CA LEU A 182 17.18 -1.83 -8.74
C LEU A 182 17.66 -1.09 -9.97
N GLY A 183 18.80 -1.53 -10.52
CA GLY A 183 19.18 -1.33 -11.92
C GLY A 183 19.16 -2.68 -12.63
N SER A 184 18.45 -2.79 -13.75
CA SER A 184 18.34 -4.04 -14.51
C SER A 184 18.27 -3.80 -16.01
N THR A 185 18.44 -4.89 -16.77
CA THR A 185 18.23 -4.89 -18.23
C THR A 185 16.74 -4.82 -18.59
N GLY A 186 15.88 -5.29 -17.69
CA GLY A 186 14.42 -5.21 -17.77
C GLY A 186 13.76 -5.78 -16.52
N VAL A 187 12.66 -5.18 -16.07
CA VAL A 187 11.87 -5.64 -14.94
C VAL A 187 10.39 -5.28 -15.11
N ALA A 188 9.49 -6.19 -14.76
CA ALA A 188 8.09 -5.87 -14.54
C ALA A 188 7.87 -5.57 -13.05
N VAL A 189 7.23 -4.43 -12.77
CA VAL A 189 6.97 -3.98 -11.39
C VAL A 189 5.54 -4.35 -11.00
N LEU A 190 5.39 -5.10 -9.92
CA LEU A 190 4.11 -5.47 -9.32
C LEU A 190 3.88 -4.64 -8.05
N ARG A 191 2.68 -4.06 -7.88
CA ARG A 191 2.28 -3.25 -6.71
C ARG A 191 0.97 -3.78 -6.16
N ASP A 192 1.00 -4.44 -5.02
CA ASP A 192 -0.20 -4.96 -4.34
C ASP A 192 -1.11 -5.81 -5.24
N GLY A 193 -0.50 -6.54 -6.19
CA GLY A 193 -1.19 -7.38 -7.17
C GLY A 193 -1.48 -6.72 -8.52
N VAL A 194 -1.15 -5.43 -8.69
CA VAL A 194 -1.35 -4.68 -9.94
C VAL A 194 -0.01 -4.44 -10.63
N PHE A 195 0.11 -4.85 -11.90
CA PHE A 195 1.31 -4.59 -12.69
C PHE A 195 1.41 -3.12 -13.10
N ALA A 196 2.63 -2.60 -13.12
CA ALA A 196 2.95 -1.38 -13.83
C ALA A 196 2.65 -1.55 -15.33
N PRO A 197 2.21 -0.49 -16.02
CA PRO A 197 1.81 -0.59 -17.42
C PRO A 197 2.99 -0.86 -18.37
N ARG A 198 4.23 -0.60 -17.93
CA ARG A 198 5.44 -0.75 -18.74
C ARG A 198 6.53 -1.43 -17.92
N THR A 199 7.36 -2.19 -18.63
CA THR A 199 8.62 -2.68 -18.10
C THR A 199 9.58 -1.51 -17.86
N ALA A 200 10.46 -1.65 -16.88
CA ALA A 200 11.44 -0.63 -16.50
C ALA A 200 12.86 -1.21 -16.53
N ARG A 201 13.86 -0.33 -16.55
CA ARG A 201 15.28 -0.68 -16.32
C ARG A 201 15.78 -0.25 -14.95
N ARG A 202 15.02 0.61 -14.28
CA ARG A 202 15.29 1.10 -12.93
C ARG A 202 13.98 1.13 -12.17
N SER A 203 14.04 0.76 -10.90
CA SER A 203 12.89 0.88 -10.01
C SER A 203 13.39 1.06 -8.58
N ALA A 204 12.68 1.85 -7.79
CA ALA A 204 13.05 2.11 -6.42
C ALA A 204 11.82 2.22 -5.51
N PHE A 205 11.85 1.52 -4.39
CA PHE A 205 10.86 1.65 -3.33
C PHE A 205 11.52 2.29 -2.11
N TYR A 206 10.86 3.26 -1.50
CA TYR A 206 11.41 3.95 -0.34
C TYR A 206 10.34 4.40 0.64
N ARG A 207 10.75 4.50 1.90
CA ARG A 207 9.93 5.13 2.94
C ARG A 207 9.81 6.62 2.65
N HIS A 208 8.58 7.08 2.49
CA HIS A 208 8.29 8.50 2.41
C HIS A 208 8.62 9.21 3.73
N ILE A 209 8.87 10.51 3.65
CA ILE A 209 9.25 11.32 4.81
C ILE A 209 8.13 11.37 5.85
N GLU A 210 6.88 11.46 5.39
CA GLU A 210 5.70 11.43 6.23
C GLU A 210 5.04 10.04 6.18
N GLY A 211 4.64 9.54 7.35
CA GLY A 211 3.80 8.35 7.47
C GLY A 211 2.30 8.67 7.34
N TRP A 212 1.48 7.66 7.08
CA TRP A 212 0.03 7.83 7.02
C TRP A 212 -0.64 7.49 8.36
N LEU A 213 -1.82 8.07 8.61
CA LEU A 213 -2.61 7.79 9.82
C LEU A 213 -3.48 6.55 9.63
N LEU A 214 -3.01 5.40 10.14
CA LEU A 214 -3.78 4.16 10.14
C LEU A 214 -4.70 4.08 11.36
N VAL A 215 -5.99 3.85 11.13
CA VAL A 215 -6.98 3.56 12.19
C VAL A 215 -6.89 2.10 12.62
N ARG A 216 -6.63 1.85 13.91
CA ARG A 216 -6.47 0.50 14.48
C ARG A 216 -7.05 0.33 15.88
#